data_AF-A0A350IAY7-F1
#
_entry.id   AF-A0A350IAY7-F1
#
_cell.length_a   1.000
_cell.length_b   1.000
_cell.length_c   1.000
_cell.angle_alpha   90.00
_cell.angle_beta   90.00
_cell.angle_gamma   90.00
#
_symmetry.space_group_name_H-M   'P 1'
#
loop_
_entity.id
_entity.type
_entity.pdbx_description
1 polymer ?
#
loop_
_entity_poly.entity_id
_entity_poly.type
_entity_poly.pdbx_seq_one_letter_code
_entity_poly.pdbx_strand_id
1 'polypeptide(L)'
;MIYTKEIIKDKFWIVEDTGVKIGTIRYCSSDDFELNIRNVNEHVSISVLTSRFGEKILEAKETLKKIVDENKIGPRGGWNNSMTEIDDYPSKHVVYNTETIELKDKQIPTYTKTETSKVRYVAGYYGVRFPSDWRWFYGGKLDTLNTCEFIGPFKTKSEMQTETLLANKRDGL
;
A
#
# COMPACT_ATOMS: atom_id res chain seq x y z
N MET A 1 -2.12 8.96 -25.53
CA MET A 1 -0.83 8.34 -25.89
C MET A 1 -0.57 7.31 -24.82
N ILE A 2 -0.55 6.02 -25.21
CA ILE A 2 -0.47 4.91 -24.28
C ILE A 2 1.00 4.59 -24.00
N TYR A 3 1.35 4.43 -22.74
CA TYR A 3 2.68 4.01 -22.31
C TYR A 3 2.57 3.11 -21.09
N THR A 4 3.66 2.42 -20.77
CA THR A 4 3.75 1.57 -19.59
C THR A 4 4.69 2.13 -18.55
N LYS A 5 4.39 1.79 -17.30
CA LYS A 5 5.27 2.01 -16.16
C LYS A 5 5.63 0.67 -15.55
N GLU A 6 6.90 0.30 -15.64
CA GLU A 6 7.43 -0.90 -15.02
C GLU A 6 7.41 -0.75 -13.49
N ILE A 7 6.85 -1.73 -12.79
CA ILE A 7 6.76 -1.78 -11.32
C ILE A 7 7.64 -2.90 -10.76
N ILE A 8 7.64 -4.05 -11.44
CA ILE A 8 8.56 -5.15 -11.15
C ILE A 8 9.34 -5.41 -12.42
N LYS A 9 10.66 -5.29 -12.30
CA LYS A 9 11.59 -5.46 -13.41
C LYS A 9 11.28 -6.74 -14.19
N ASP A 10 11.05 -6.59 -15.50
CA ASP A 10 10.77 -7.65 -16.47
C ASP A 10 9.57 -8.55 -16.11
N LYS A 11 8.69 -8.10 -15.21
CA LYS A 11 7.60 -8.94 -14.67
C LYS A 11 6.25 -8.27 -14.59
N PHE A 12 6.19 -6.97 -14.33
CA PHE A 12 4.92 -6.29 -14.12
C PHE A 12 4.96 -4.82 -14.53
N TRP A 13 4.01 -4.42 -15.36
CA TRP A 13 3.85 -3.07 -15.88
C TRP A 13 2.42 -2.57 -15.67
N ILE A 14 2.28 -1.27 -15.42
CA ILE A 14 0.99 -0.57 -15.44
C ILE A 14 0.83 0.10 -16.80
N VAL A 15 -0.32 -0.09 -17.45
CA VAL A 15 -0.65 0.59 -18.70
C VAL A 15 -1.38 1.90 -18.37
N GLU A 16 -0.86 3.01 -18.86
CA GLU A 16 -1.42 4.35 -18.69
C GLU A 16 -1.75 4.97 -20.06
N ASP A 17 -2.89 5.64 -20.15
CA ASP A 17 -3.22 6.53 -21.27
C ASP A 17 -3.33 7.96 -20.73
N THR A 18 -2.47 8.85 -21.19
CA THR A 18 -2.47 10.27 -20.77
C THR A 18 -2.42 10.46 -19.23
N GLY A 19 -1.67 9.62 -18.52
CA GLY A 19 -1.56 9.68 -17.05
C GLY A 19 -2.68 8.99 -16.28
N VAL A 20 -3.66 8.40 -16.97
CA VAL A 20 -4.74 7.62 -16.36
C VAL A 20 -4.41 6.13 -16.49
N LYS A 21 -4.39 5.41 -15.36
CA LYS A 21 -4.23 3.96 -15.35
C LYS A 21 -5.42 3.30 -16.04
N ILE A 22 -5.15 2.59 -17.13
CA ILE A 22 -6.16 1.86 -17.92
C ILE A 22 -6.03 0.33 -17.78
N GLY A 23 -4.89 -0.16 -17.30
CA GLY A 23 -4.67 -1.59 -17.14
C GLY A 23 -3.33 -2.00 -16.54
N THR A 24 -3.03 -3.29 -16.62
CA THR A 24 -1.76 -3.90 -16.18
C THR A 24 -1.32 -4.99 -17.15
N ILE A 25 -0.01 -5.15 -17.30
CA ILE A 25 0.62 -6.26 -18.03
C ILE A 25 1.43 -7.05 -17.01
N ARG A 26 1.26 -8.37 -16.97
CA ARG A 26 2.06 -9.26 -16.14
C ARG A 26 2.72 -10.32 -17.00
N TYR A 27 4.01 -10.55 -16.79
CA TYR A 27 4.70 -11.67 -17.38
C TYR A 27 4.32 -12.97 -16.68
N CYS A 28 3.89 -13.97 -17.45
CA CYS A 28 3.56 -15.30 -16.95
C CYS A 28 4.70 -16.29 -17.24
N SER A 29 5.02 -16.51 -18.51
CA SER A 29 6.10 -17.45 -18.90
C SER A 29 6.48 -17.32 -20.37
N SER A 30 7.78 -17.37 -20.68
CA SER A 30 8.37 -17.31 -22.03
C SER A 30 7.87 -16.15 -22.89
N ASP A 31 6.73 -16.32 -23.55
CA ASP A 31 6.07 -15.35 -24.44
C ASP A 31 4.59 -15.16 -24.08
N ASP A 32 4.19 -15.50 -22.86
CA ASP A 32 2.82 -15.34 -22.36
C ASP A 32 2.76 -14.18 -21.37
N PHE A 33 1.89 -13.22 -21.67
CA PHE A 33 1.62 -12.05 -20.85
C PHE A 33 0.13 -11.97 -20.53
N GLU A 34 -0.19 -11.75 -19.27
CA GLU A 34 -1.54 -11.46 -18.80
C GLU A 34 -1.78 -9.95 -18.91
N LEU A 35 -2.67 -9.56 -19.83
CA LEU A 35 -3.10 -8.19 -20.06
C LEU A 35 -4.48 -7.98 -19.43
N ASN A 36 -4.55 -7.07 -18.48
CA ASN A 36 -5.80 -6.68 -17.83
C ASN A 36 -6.14 -5.23 -18.16
N ILE A 37 -7.10 -4.99 -19.05
CA ILE A 37 -7.57 -3.66 -19.44
C ILE A 37 -9.10 -3.62 -19.32
N ARG A 38 -9.64 -2.59 -18.66
CA ARG A 38 -11.10 -2.34 -18.57
C ARG A 38 -11.91 -3.57 -18.11
N ASN A 39 -11.41 -4.32 -17.13
CA ASN A 39 -11.99 -5.57 -16.59
C ASN A 39 -12.00 -6.78 -17.56
N VAL A 40 -11.30 -6.70 -18.69
CA VAL A 40 -11.02 -7.85 -19.54
C VAL A 40 -9.63 -8.35 -19.20
N ASN A 41 -9.54 -9.64 -18.86
CA ASN A 41 -8.27 -10.33 -18.63
C ASN A 41 -8.00 -11.25 -19.81
N GLU A 42 -6.93 -11.01 -20.55
CA GLU A 42 -6.55 -11.79 -21.72
C GLU A 42 -5.08 -12.20 -21.64
N HIS A 43 -4.79 -13.41 -22.10
CA HIS A 43 -3.43 -13.88 -22.31
C HIS A 43 -3.01 -13.52 -23.73
N VAL A 44 -1.91 -12.79 -23.86
CA VAL A 44 -1.41 -12.25 -25.13
C VAL A 44 0.09 -12.47 -25.24
N SER A 45 0.57 -12.66 -26.46
CA SER A 45 2.00 -12.75 -26.72
C SER A 45 2.66 -11.39 -26.88
N ILE A 46 4.00 -11.36 -26.83
CA ILE A 46 4.80 -10.14 -27.05
C ILE A 46 4.44 -9.47 -28.38
N SER A 47 4.20 -10.26 -29.43
CA SER A 47 3.88 -9.76 -30.77
C SER A 47 2.55 -9.02 -30.79
N VAL A 48 1.56 -9.54 -30.04
CA VAL A 48 0.24 -8.91 -29.90
C VAL A 48 0.34 -7.63 -29.08
N LEU A 49 1.10 -7.62 -27.99
CA LEU A 49 1.34 -6.41 -27.19
C LEU A 49 2.00 -5.31 -28.01
N THR A 50 3.07 -5.65 -28.73
CA THR A 50 3.80 -4.72 -29.59
C THR A 50 2.94 -4.20 -30.75
N SER A 51 2.09 -5.03 -31.34
CA SER A 51 1.15 -4.60 -32.36
C SER A 51 0.06 -3.65 -31.82
N ARG A 52 -0.46 -3.92 -30.62
CA ARG A 52 -1.54 -3.12 -30.01
C ARG A 52 -1.07 -1.81 -29.41
N PHE A 53 0.14 -1.75 -28.89
CA PHE A 53 0.62 -0.62 -28.09
C PHE A 53 1.97 -0.04 -28.56
N GLY A 54 2.62 -0.65 -29.54
CA GLY A 54 3.90 -0.23 -30.11
C GLY A 54 5.10 -1.03 -29.59
N GLU A 55 6.20 -1.03 -30.36
CA GLU A 55 7.44 -1.80 -30.10
C GLU A 55 8.10 -1.47 -28.76
N LYS A 56 7.84 -0.28 -28.23
CA LYS A 56 8.42 0.21 -26.98
C LYS A 56 7.52 0.03 -25.76
N ILE A 57 6.46 -0.78 -25.86
CA ILE A 57 5.51 -0.96 -24.76
C ILE A 57 6.11 -1.68 -23.55
N LEU A 58 7.24 -2.36 -23.70
CA LEU A 58 7.97 -2.97 -22.57
C LEU A 58 9.31 -2.27 -22.30
N GLU A 59 9.70 -1.30 -23.14
CA GLU A 59 10.84 -0.44 -22.86
C GLU A 59 10.41 0.60 -21.82
N ALA A 60 10.74 0.33 -20.55
CA ALA A 60 10.53 1.28 -19.48
C ALA A 60 11.20 2.61 -19.86
N LYS A 61 10.42 3.68 -20.00
CA LYS A 61 10.97 5.03 -20.07
C LYS A 61 11.71 5.23 -18.75
N GLU A 62 13.04 5.20 -18.77
CA GLU A 62 13.87 5.43 -17.58
C GLU A 62 13.37 6.70 -16.89
N THR A 63 12.64 6.52 -15.79
CA THR A 63 12.30 7.63 -14.93
C THR A 63 13.58 8.01 -14.22
N LEU A 64 14.28 9.00 -14.78
CA LEU A 64 15.19 9.85 -14.03
C LEU A 64 14.54 10.11 -12.68
N LYS A 65 15.23 9.74 -11.61
CA LYS A 65 14.86 10.02 -10.22
C LYS A 65 14.65 11.53 -10.08
N LYS A 66 13.42 12.00 -10.30
CA LYS A 66 12.97 13.29 -9.81
C LYS A 66 12.25 13.03 -8.51
N ILE A 67 12.98 13.26 -7.43
CA ILE A 67 12.43 13.65 -6.13
C ILE A 67 11.66 14.95 -6.40
N VAL A 68 10.34 14.88 -6.56
CA VAL A 68 9.44 16.02 -6.37
C VAL A 68 8.12 15.48 -5.85
N ASP A 69 7.71 16.02 -4.71
CA ASP A 69 6.38 15.98 -4.13
C ASP A 69 5.28 16.19 -5.17
N GLU A 70 4.36 15.25 -5.28
CA GLU A 70 3.00 15.58 -5.69
C GLU A 70 1.99 14.50 -5.27
N ASN A 71 1.18 14.90 -4.31
CA ASN A 71 -0.11 14.33 -3.95
C ASN A 71 -0.88 13.81 -5.17
N LYS A 72 -0.94 12.49 -5.35
CA LYS A 72 -1.92 11.85 -6.23
C LYS A 72 -2.79 10.89 -5.42
N ILE A 73 -4.00 11.36 -5.15
CA ILE A 73 -5.13 10.56 -4.66
C ILE A 73 -5.49 9.58 -5.79
N GLY A 74 -4.97 8.34 -5.70
CA GLY A 74 -5.32 7.26 -6.60
C GLY A 74 -6.41 6.37 -5.98
N PRO A 75 -7.57 6.17 -6.63
CA PRO A 75 -8.53 5.18 -6.20
C PRO A 75 -8.01 3.80 -6.61
N ARG A 76 -7.93 2.88 -5.64
CA ARG A 76 -7.57 1.46 -5.79
C ARG A 76 -6.08 1.15 -5.90
N GLY A 77 -5.48 0.91 -4.72
CA GLY A 77 -4.42 -0.09 -4.56
C GLY A 77 -2.98 0.35 -4.77
N GLY A 78 -2.73 1.63 -5.01
CA GLY A 78 -1.37 2.20 -4.93
C GLY A 78 -0.94 2.32 -3.47
N TRP A 79 0.35 2.09 -3.19
CA TRP A 79 0.94 2.35 -1.89
C TRP A 79 0.94 3.87 -1.65
N ASN A 80 -0.19 4.38 -1.16
CA ASN A 80 -0.39 5.80 -0.85
C ASN A 80 0.36 6.12 0.45
N ASN A 81 1.69 6.24 0.42
CA ASN A 81 2.40 6.93 1.51
C ASN A 81 2.06 8.43 1.45
N SER A 82 0.79 8.81 1.64
CA SER A 82 0.49 10.15 2.09
C SER A 82 0.96 10.20 3.53
N MET A 83 2.11 10.82 3.76
CA MET A 83 2.71 10.99 5.09
C MET A 83 1.96 12.09 5.85
N THR A 84 0.62 11.98 5.86
CA THR A 84 -0.26 12.82 6.66
C THR A 84 -0.16 12.34 8.10
N GLU A 85 0.13 13.26 9.00
CA GLU A 85 0.17 12.97 10.43
C GLU A 85 -1.20 13.26 11.05
N ILE A 86 -1.62 12.39 11.98
CA ILE A 86 -2.82 12.56 12.80
C ILE A 86 -2.34 12.55 14.24
N ASP A 87 -2.48 13.66 14.95
CA ASP A 87 -1.98 13.83 16.32
C ASP A 87 -0.50 13.42 16.47
N ASP A 88 0.34 13.85 15.52
CA ASP A 88 1.76 13.49 15.36
C ASP A 88 2.06 12.01 15.06
N TYR A 89 1.05 11.20 14.72
CA TYR A 89 1.24 9.82 14.31
C TYR A 89 1.13 9.69 12.79
N PRO A 90 2.09 9.02 12.12
CA PRO A 90 2.06 8.91 10.67
C PRO A 90 0.92 8.02 10.19
N SER A 91 0.26 8.45 9.13
CA SER A 91 -0.74 7.64 8.43
C SER A 91 -0.12 6.90 7.25
N LYS A 92 -0.60 5.67 7.02
CA LYS A 92 -0.27 4.86 5.86
C LYS A 92 -1.14 5.18 4.64
N HIS A 93 -2.26 5.87 4.82
CA HIS A 93 -3.22 6.12 3.73
C HIS A 93 -3.71 7.56 3.76
N VAL A 94 -4.43 7.94 2.70
CA VAL A 94 -5.16 9.20 2.67
C VAL A 94 -6.20 9.17 3.79
N VAL A 95 -6.26 10.27 4.53
CA VAL A 95 -6.98 10.41 5.78
C VAL A 95 -8.29 11.16 5.56
N TYR A 96 -9.39 10.58 6.00
CA TYR A 96 -10.72 11.19 6.08
C TYR A 96 -11.34 10.89 7.45
N ASN A 97 -12.24 11.73 7.94
CA ASN A 97 -12.98 11.51 9.20
C ASN A 97 -12.08 11.11 10.38
N THR A 98 -11.10 11.95 10.69
CA THR A 98 -10.17 11.73 11.80
C THR A 98 -10.91 11.77 13.13
N GLU A 99 -10.65 10.80 13.98
CA GLU A 99 -11.19 10.75 15.34
C GLU A 99 -10.22 10.00 16.23
N THR A 100 -9.93 10.57 17.39
CA THR A 100 -9.12 9.92 18.43
C THR A 100 -10.05 9.28 19.44
N ILE A 101 -9.88 7.97 19.63
CA ILE A 101 -10.73 7.16 20.51
C ILE A 101 -9.91 6.58 21.65
N GLU A 102 -10.57 6.28 22.75
CA GLU A 102 -9.96 5.56 23.86
C GLU A 102 -10.16 4.05 23.68
N LEU A 103 -9.07 3.29 23.63
CA LEU A 103 -9.09 1.84 23.53
C LEU A 103 -8.00 1.25 24.43
N LYS A 104 -8.39 0.35 25.35
CA LYS A 104 -7.48 -0.30 26.32
C LYS A 104 -6.58 0.73 27.04
N ASP A 105 -7.20 1.79 27.57
CA ASP A 105 -6.56 2.89 28.31
C ASP A 105 -5.54 3.71 27.48
N LYS A 106 -5.67 3.68 26.15
CA LYS A 106 -4.80 4.41 25.23
C LYS A 106 -5.61 5.26 24.25
N GLN A 107 -5.11 6.45 23.98
CA GLN A 107 -5.66 7.33 22.95
C GLN A 107 -5.13 6.88 21.58
N ILE A 108 -6.04 6.44 20.72
CA ILE A 108 -5.74 5.88 19.41
C ILE A 108 -6.27 6.82 18.33
N PRO A 109 -5.39 7.46 17.54
CA PRO A 109 -5.81 8.26 16.41
C PRO A 109 -6.31 7.33 15.30
N THR A 110 -7.54 7.56 14.84
CA THR A 110 -8.19 6.77 13.79
C THR A 110 -8.66 7.63 12.62
N TYR A 111 -8.85 6.99 11.48
CA TYR A 111 -9.34 7.62 10.26
C TYR A 111 -10.01 6.61 9.34
N THR A 112 -10.66 7.12 8.31
CA THR A 112 -11.24 6.37 7.21
C THR A 112 -10.49 6.68 5.91
N LYS A 113 -10.50 5.77 4.94
CA LYS A 113 -9.81 5.99 3.65
C LYS A 113 -10.63 6.75 2.63
N THR A 114 -11.93 6.88 2.89
CA THR A 114 -12.90 7.59 2.07
C THR A 114 -13.93 8.22 2.99
N GLU A 115 -14.47 9.37 2.60
CA GLU A 115 -15.45 10.14 3.39
C GLU A 115 -16.69 9.32 3.80
N THR A 116 -17.14 8.37 2.97
CA THR A 116 -18.33 7.55 3.22
C THR A 116 -18.07 6.21 3.91
N SER A 117 -16.81 5.85 4.17
CA SER A 117 -16.48 4.51 4.72
C SER A 117 -16.78 4.44 6.22
N LYS A 118 -17.41 3.33 6.64
CA LYS A 118 -17.57 2.99 8.07
C LYS A 118 -16.36 2.27 8.65
N VAL A 119 -15.47 1.75 7.80
CA VAL A 119 -14.26 1.04 8.25
C VAL A 119 -13.20 2.05 8.67
N ARG A 120 -12.85 2.01 9.96
CA ARG A 120 -11.78 2.81 10.56
C ARG A 120 -10.44 2.08 10.54
N TYR A 121 -9.39 2.86 10.38
CA TYR A 121 -7.99 2.49 10.38
C TYR A 121 -7.26 3.30 11.44
N VAL A 122 -6.18 2.76 11.98
CA VAL A 122 -5.39 3.40 13.03
C VAL A 122 -4.18 4.12 12.43
N ALA A 123 -3.82 5.29 12.95
CA ALA A 123 -2.58 5.98 12.62
C ALA A 123 -1.47 5.58 13.58
N GLY A 124 -0.22 5.69 13.12
CA GLY A 124 0.95 5.28 13.87
C GLY A 124 1.30 3.80 13.72
N TYR A 125 2.39 3.42 14.39
CA TYR A 125 2.92 2.07 14.43
C TYR A 125 2.50 1.37 15.72
N TYR A 126 2.25 0.07 15.63
CA TYR A 126 1.85 -0.78 16.74
C TYR A 126 2.59 -2.10 16.67
N GLY A 127 2.79 -2.73 17.82
CA GLY A 127 3.07 -4.17 17.91
C GLY A 127 1.78 -4.86 18.32
N VAL A 128 1.35 -5.88 17.59
CA VAL A 128 0.11 -6.63 17.86
C VAL A 128 0.46 -8.07 18.23
N ARG A 129 -0.13 -8.58 19.30
CA ARG A 129 0.02 -9.96 19.76
C ARG A 129 -0.92 -10.87 18.98
N PHE A 130 -0.34 -11.68 18.10
CA PHE A 130 -1.02 -12.85 17.53
C PHE A 130 -0.75 -14.07 18.41
N PRO A 131 -1.50 -15.19 18.29
CA PRO A 131 -1.29 -16.37 19.13
C PRO A 131 0.15 -16.89 19.16
N SER A 132 0.85 -16.78 18.03
CA SER A 132 2.25 -17.23 17.89
C SER A 132 3.28 -16.21 18.39
N ASP A 133 3.14 -14.94 18.03
CA ASP A 133 4.20 -13.94 18.16
C ASP A 133 3.66 -12.51 18.14
N TRP A 134 4.46 -11.57 18.65
CA TRP A 134 4.25 -10.14 18.44
C TRP A 134 4.72 -9.74 17.04
N ARG A 135 3.84 -9.07 16.28
CA ARG A 135 4.13 -8.59 14.92
C ARG A 135 3.89 -7.10 14.78
N TRP A 136 4.72 -6.49 13.94
CA TRP A 136 4.54 -5.12 13.48
C TRP A 136 3.20 -4.89 12.77
N PHE A 137 2.58 -3.76 13.07
CA PHE A 137 1.29 -3.35 12.53
C PHE A 137 1.32 -1.84 12.26
N TYR A 138 1.07 -1.44 11.01
CA TYR A 138 1.12 -0.04 10.60
C TYR A 138 -0.06 0.30 9.69
N GLY A 139 -0.87 1.29 10.10
CA GLY A 139 -1.99 1.75 9.29
C GLY A 139 -3.04 0.68 8.99
N GLY A 140 -3.24 -0.28 9.91
CA GLY A 140 -4.18 -1.38 9.76
C GLY A 140 -5.58 -1.05 10.27
N LYS A 141 -6.51 -2.00 10.18
CA LYS A 141 -7.91 -1.81 10.60
C LYS A 141 -7.98 -1.69 12.13
N LEU A 142 -8.82 -0.79 12.63
CA LEU A 142 -9.07 -0.63 14.08
C LEU A 142 -9.53 -1.93 14.74
N ASP A 143 -10.31 -2.73 14.02
CA ASP A 143 -10.82 -4.03 14.48
C ASP A 143 -9.74 -4.99 14.97
N THR A 144 -8.52 -4.91 14.40
CA THR A 144 -7.38 -5.71 14.85
C THR A 144 -6.93 -5.32 16.27
N LEU A 145 -7.00 -4.04 16.65
CA LEU A 145 -6.64 -3.60 18.00
C LEU A 145 -7.75 -3.89 19.03
N ASN A 146 -9.00 -3.98 18.57
CA ASN A 146 -10.12 -4.41 19.41
C ASN A 146 -9.97 -5.88 19.81
N THR A 147 -9.57 -6.73 18.86
CA THR A 147 -9.50 -8.18 19.04
C THR A 147 -8.19 -8.67 19.65
N CYS A 148 -7.06 -8.06 19.29
CA CYS A 148 -5.74 -8.49 19.75
C CYS A 148 -5.16 -7.55 20.82
N GLU A 149 -4.27 -8.06 21.66
CA GLU A 149 -3.45 -7.19 22.50
C GLU A 149 -2.45 -6.40 21.66
N PHE A 150 -2.11 -5.19 22.11
CA PHE A 150 -1.21 -4.33 21.36
C PHE A 150 -0.37 -3.39 22.23
N ILE A 151 0.79 -3.03 21.71
CA ILE A 151 1.70 -2.01 22.20
C ILE A 151 1.81 -0.87 21.18
N GLY A 152 2.12 0.33 21.65
CA GLY A 152 1.94 1.59 20.90
C GLY A 152 0.70 2.37 21.35
N PRO A 153 0.27 3.41 20.62
CA PRO A 153 0.82 3.86 19.33
C PRO A 153 2.24 4.41 19.42
N PHE A 154 3.03 4.19 18.38
CA PHE A 154 4.39 4.71 18.23
C PHE A 154 4.48 5.63 17.01
N LYS A 155 5.34 6.66 17.10
CA LYS A 155 5.52 7.62 15.99
C LYS A 155 6.46 7.09 14.92
N THR A 156 7.40 6.22 15.29
CA THR A 156 8.42 5.71 14.35
C THR A 156 8.42 4.20 14.23
N LYS A 157 8.83 3.71 13.06
CA LYS A 157 9.02 2.27 12.81
C LYS A 157 10.06 1.65 13.74
N SER A 158 11.15 2.36 14.01
CA SER A 158 12.26 1.84 14.83
C SER A 158 11.84 1.60 16.28
N GLU A 159 11.06 2.52 16.85
CA GLU A 159 10.52 2.41 18.20
C GLU A 159 9.61 1.18 18.32
N MET A 160 8.64 1.06 17.41
CA MET A 160 7.76 -0.11 17.36
C MET A 160 8.54 -1.42 17.20
N GLN A 161 9.54 -1.48 16.33
CA GLN A 161 10.35 -2.68 16.14
C GLN A 161 11.08 -3.09 17.41
N THR A 162 11.64 -2.10 18.12
CA THR A 162 12.35 -2.34 19.38
C THR A 162 11.40 -2.89 20.44
N GLU A 163 10.25 -2.25 20.63
CA GLU A 163 9.25 -2.67 21.62
C GLU A 163 8.63 -4.03 21.30
N THR A 164 8.37 -4.32 20.02
CA THR A 164 7.85 -5.63 19.58
C THR A 164 8.86 -6.74 19.86
N LEU A 165 10.16 -6.51 19.62
CA LEU A 165 11.22 -7.46 19.95
C LEU A 165 11.35 -7.67 21.46
N LEU A 166 11.24 -6.61 22.26
CA LEU A 166 11.23 -6.71 23.71
C LEU A 166 10.03 -7.50 24.23
N ALA A 167 8.85 -7.30 23.64
CA ALA A 167 7.64 -8.04 23.99
C ALA A 167 7.77 -9.54 23.69
N ASN A 168 8.29 -9.92 22.52
CA ASN A 168 8.59 -11.33 22.21
C ASN A 168 9.55 -11.95 23.24
N LYS A 169 10.62 -11.24 23.61
CA LYS A 169 11.57 -11.70 24.64
C LYS A 169 10.92 -11.87 26.02
N ARG A 170 9.99 -10.99 26.41
CA ARG A 170 9.26 -11.08 27.69
C ARG A 170 8.32 -12.30 27.72
N ASP A 171 7.71 -12.61 26.59
CA ASP A 171 6.77 -13.74 26.45
C ASP A 171 7.49 -15.08 26.20
N GLY A 172 8.81 -15.09 26.04
CA GLY A 172 9.60 -16.30 25.77
C GLY A 172 9.40 -16.86 24.35
N LEU A 173 9.11 -16.00 23.38
CA LEU A 173 8.83 -16.33 21.98
C LEU A 173 10.03 -16.07 21.06
#